data_AF-A0A938AXW6-F1
#
_entry.id   AF-A0A938AXW6-F1
#
_cell.length_a   1.000
_cell.length_b   1.000
_cell.length_c   1.000
_cell.angle_alpha   90.00
_cell.angle_beta   90.00
_cell.angle_gamma   90.00
#
_symmetry.space_group_name_H-M   'P 1'
#
loop_
_entity.id
_entity.type
_entity.pdbx_description
1 polymer ?
#
loop_
_entity_poly.entity_id
_entity_poly.type
_entity_poly.pdbx_seq_one_letter_code
_entity_poly.pdbx_strand_id
1 'polypeptide(L)' 'MVGMDLAPAGMMSHYRELMREQFKPPRCPVIKVRAGELGRKTVRGFYEYDRYSPSPYDEFPPKLIVCPVSGMVHLTS' A
#
# COMPACT_ATOMS: atom_id res chain seq x y z
N MET A 1 2.01 11.24 -1.61
CA MET A 1 1.83 9.84 -1.17
C MET A 1 2.85 9.54 -0.08
N VAL A 2 2.41 9.16 1.12
CA VAL A 2 3.32 8.69 2.18
C VAL A 2 3.88 7.33 1.77
N GLY A 3 5.20 7.17 1.81
CA GLY A 3 5.85 5.92 1.43
C GLY A 3 5.33 4.74 2.24
N MET A 4 5.14 3.60 1.59
CA MET A 4 4.46 2.44 2.16
C MET A 4 5.17 1.83 3.38
N ASP A 5 6.44 2.18 3.59
CA ASP A 5 7.26 1.84 4.76
C ASP A 5 6.91 2.68 6.01
N LEU A 6 6.58 3.96 5.81
CA LEU A 6 6.28 4.91 6.89
C LEU A 6 4.89 4.68 7.48
N ALA A 7 3.93 4.24 6.66
CA ALA A 7 2.56 4.01 7.09
C ALA A 7 2.43 2.93 8.20
N PRO A 8 2.93 1.69 8.04
CA PRO A 8 2.85 0.69 9.10
C PRO A 8 3.69 1.03 10.33
N ALA A 9 4.82 1.74 10.16
CA ALA A 9 5.62 2.23 11.29
C ALA A 9 4.84 3.25 12.14
N GLY A 10 4.18 4.21 11.50
CA GLY A 10 3.32 5.18 12.19
C GLY A 10 2.10 4.55 12.83
N MET A 11 1.47 3.56 12.18
CA MET A 11 0.37 2.81 12.80
C MET A 11 0.84 2.02 14.01
N MET A 12 2.03 1.41 13.95
CA MET A 12 2.60 0.69 15.09
C MET A 12 2.94 1.61 16.27
N SER A 13 3.41 2.84 16.01
CA SER A 13 3.64 3.83 17.07
C SER A 13 2.32 4.24 17.73
N HIS A 14 1.30 4.57 16.93
CA HIS A 14 -0.04 4.91 17.43
C HIS A 14 -0.68 3.75 18.19
N TYR A 15 -0.51 2.51 17.71
CA TYR A 15 -0.99 1.33 18.40
C TYR A 15 -0.33 1.15 19.78
N ARG A 16 0.98 1.41 19.89
CA ARG A 16 1.71 1.33 21.17
C ARG A 16 1.26 2.40 22.16
N GLU A 17 0.95 3.60 21.70
CA GLU A 17 0.56 4.72 22.56
C GLU A 17 -0.90 4.65 22.99
N LEU A 18 -1.80 4.32 22.06
CA LEU A 18 -3.26 4.38 22.30
C LEU A 18 -3.85 3.02 22.64
N MET A 19 -3.16 1.92 22.32
CA MET A 19 -3.62 0.53 22.53
C MET A 19 -5.03 0.27 21.96
N ARG A 20 -5.45 1.03 20.94
CA ARG A 20 -6.73 0.84 20.25
C ARG A 20 -6.56 -0.05 19.03
N GLU A 21 -7.47 -1.00 18.88
CA GLU A 21 -7.46 -1.95 17.76
C GLU A 21 -7.50 -1.28 16.38
N GLN A 22 -8.12 -0.10 16.29
CA GLN A 22 -8.21 0.70 15.05
C GLN A 22 -6.84 1.15 14.51
N PHE A 23 -5.83 1.28 15.38
CA PHE A 23 -4.46 1.64 14.97
C PHE A 23 -3.57 0.41 14.73
N LYS A 24 -4.08 -0.81 14.96
CA LYS A 24 -3.33 -2.03 14.71
C LYS A 24 -2.95 -2.08 13.23
N PRO A 25 -1.66 -2.21 12.88
CA PRO A 25 -1.24 -2.21 11.49
C PRO A 25 -1.86 -3.41 10.75
N PRO A 26 -2.58 -3.19 9.63
CA PRO A 26 -3.16 -4.28 8.86
C PRO A 26 -2.07 -5.13 8.20
N ARG A 27 -2.36 -6.42 8.00
CA ARG A 27 -1.40 -7.39 7.44
C ARG A 27 -0.95 -7.03 6.02
N CYS A 28 -1.85 -6.48 5.22
CA CYS A 28 -1.61 -6.16 3.81
C CYS A 28 -0.41 -5.20 3.59
N PRO A 29 -0.34 -4.02 4.25
CA PRO A 29 0.84 -3.16 4.14
C PRO A 29 2.13 -3.83 4.60
N VAL A 30 2.09 -4.60 5.69
CA VAL A 30 3.29 -5.27 6.23
C VAL A 30 3.86 -6.29 5.23
N ILE A 31 3.01 -7.06 4.57
CA ILE A 31 3.43 -8.05 3.55
C ILE A 31 4.06 -7.35 2.34
N LYS A 32 3.45 -6.27 1.85
CA LYS A 32 3.97 -5.54 0.68
C LYS A 32 5.28 -4.80 0.97
N VAL A 33 5.44 -4.24 2.18
CA VAL A 33 6.74 -3.66 2.61
C VAL A 33 7.83 -4.73 2.64
N ARG A 34 7.53 -5.91 3.18
CA ARG A 34 8.47 -7.05 3.16
C ARG A 34 8.81 -7.52 1.75
N ALA A 35 7.89 -7.38 0.79
CA ALA A 35 8.10 -7.69 -0.62
C ALA A 35 8.86 -6.59 -1.40
N GLY A 36 9.19 -5.45 -0.76
CA GLY A 36 9.84 -4.32 -1.43
C GLY A 36 8.90 -3.51 -2.34
N GLU A 37 7.58 -3.72 -2.25
CA GLU A 37 6.57 -2.99 -3.02
C GLU A 37 6.16 -1.72 -2.25
N LEU A 38 6.98 -0.66 -2.39
CA LEU A 38 6.89 0.56 -1.58
C LEU A 38 6.07 1.70 -2.22
N GLY A 39 5.40 1.44 -3.33
CA GLY A 39 4.56 2.39 -4.07
C GLY A 39 5.30 3.07 -5.23
N ARG A 40 5.00 4.35 -5.47
CA ARG A 40 5.51 5.12 -6.63
C ARG A 40 7.03 5.10 -6.76
N LYS A 41 7.77 5.07 -5.65
CA LYS A 41 9.26 5.00 -5.65
C LYS A 41 9.81 3.69 -6.19
N THR A 42 9.06 2.60 -6.08
CA THR A 42 9.43 1.27 -6.58
C THR A 42 8.58 0.87 -7.78
N VAL A 43 7.82 1.80 -8.37
CA VAL A 43 6.90 1.59 -9.51
C VAL A 43 5.75 0.61 -9.18
N ARG A 44 5.79 -0.05 -8.02
CA ARG A 44 4.86 -1.06 -7.54
C ARG A 44 4.59 -0.90 -6.05
N GLY A 45 3.32 -1.01 -5.66
CA GLY A 45 2.83 -0.96 -4.29
C GLY A 45 1.43 -1.57 -4.20
N PHE A 46 0.46 -0.81 -3.65
CA PHE A 46 -0.96 -1.14 -3.85
C PHE A 46 -1.40 -1.00 -5.30
N TYR A 47 -0.68 -0.19 -6.07
CA TYR A 47 -0.94 0.05 -7.47
C TYR A 47 0.33 -0.19 -8.28
N GLU A 48 0.17 -0.53 -9.55
CA GLU A 48 1.23 -0.45 -10.53
C GLU A 48 1.25 0.96 -11.11
N TYR A 49 2.38 1.66 -10.95
CA TYR A 49 2.57 3.01 -11.44
C TYR A 49 3.36 2.93 -12.74
N ASP A 50 2.97 3.69 -13.76
CA ASP A 50 3.83 3.83 -14.93
C ASP A 50 4.96 4.84 -14.64
N ARG A 51 6.15 4.63 -15.22
CA ARG A 51 7.28 5.56 -15.04
C ARG A 51 7.07 6.89 -15.77
N TYR A 52 6.14 6.94 -16.73
CA TYR A 52 5.92 8.05 -17.64
C TYR A 52 4.72 8.94 -17.27
N SER A 53 3.99 8.65 -16.18
CA SER A 53 2.96 9.56 -15.64
C SER A 53 3.51 10.39 -14.46
N PRO A 54 4.17 11.54 -14.70
CA PRO A 54 4.59 12.45 -13.63
C PRO A 54 3.41 13.19 -12.99
N SER A 55 2.20 13.11 -13.56
CA SER A 55 1.00 13.73 -12.99
C SER A 55 0.67 13.12 -11.61
N PRO A 56 0.29 13.94 -10.61
CA PRO A 56 -0.25 13.47 -9.33
C PRO A 56 -1.73 13.04 -9.43
N TYR A 57 -2.37 13.26 -10.57
CA TYR A 57 -3.72 12.83 -10.89
C TYR A 57 -3.63 11.92 -12.11
N ASP A 58 -3.65 10.61 -11.91
CA ASP A 58 -3.77 9.66 -13.01
C ASP A 58 -5.20 9.80 -13.59
N GLU A 59 -5.34 10.07 -14.90
CA GLU A 59 -6.64 10.18 -15.59
C GLU A 59 -7.43 8.86 -15.54
N PHE A 60 -6.75 7.74 -15.28
CA PHE A 60 -7.34 6.43 -15.05
C PHE A 60 -6.78 5.84 -13.75
N PRO A 61 -7.61 5.19 -12.91
CA PRO A 61 -7.11 4.57 -11.69
C PRO A 61 -6.03 3.54 -12.06
N PRO A 62 -4.82 3.63 -11.47
CA PRO A 62 -3.77 2.67 -11.77
C PRO A 62 -4.22 1.26 -11.37
N LYS A 63 -3.66 0.24 -12.03
CA LYS A 63 -4.05 -1.16 -11.77
C LYS A 63 -3.83 -1.50 -10.30
N LEU A 64 -4.92 -1.82 -9.60
CA LEU A 64 -4.88 -2.22 -8.19
C LEU A 64 -4.26 -3.61 -8.06
N ILE A 65 -3.12 -3.68 -7.40
CA ILE A 65 -2.48 -4.95 -7.02
C ILE A 65 -3.03 -5.37 -5.66
N VAL A 66 -4.01 -6.27 -5.70
CA VAL A 66 -4.66 -6.82 -4.50
C VAL A 66 -3.63 -7.57 -3.66
N CYS A 67 -3.65 -7.31 -2.36
CA CYS A 67 -2.78 -8.02 -1.41
C CYS A 67 -3.38 -9.42 -1.16
N PRO A 68 -2.60 -10.52 -1.23
CA PRO A 68 -3.11 -11.90 -1.23
C PRO A 68 -3.70 -12.39 0.11
N VAL A 69 -4.07 -11.48 1.01
CA VAL A 69 -4.61 -11.74 2.34
C VAL A 69 -6.13 -11.65 2.40
N SER A 70 -6.79 -11.32 1.28
CA SER A 70 -8.23 -11.45 1.11
C SER A 70 -8.47 -12.20 -0.19
N GLY A 71 -9.08 -13.38 -0.11
CA GLY A 71 -9.43 -14.20 -1.27
C GLY A 71 -10.51 -13.54 -2.13
N MET A 72 -10.15 -12.54 -2.91
CA MET A 72 -11.03 -11.93 -3.91
C MET A 72 -10.24 -11.55 -5.16
N VAL A 73 -10.27 -12.51 -6.09
CA VAL A 73 -10.27 -12.44 -7.56
C VAL A 73 -9.57 -11.28 -8.29
N HIS A 74 -8.72 -11.70 -9.22
CA HIS A 74 -8.29 -11.00 -10.42
C HIS A 74 -9.32 -9.98 -10.93
N LEU A 75 -8.98 -8.69 -10.87
CA LEU A 75 -9.57 -7.69 -11.76
C LEU A 75 -8.84 -7.79 -13.10
N THR A 76 -9.31 -8.71 -13.94
CA THR A 76 -9.15 -8.61 -15.39
C THR A 76 -10.31 -7.76 -15.92
N SER A 77 -10.00 -6.55 -16.36
CA SER A 77 -10.57 -5.94 -17.57
C SER A 77 -9.63 -4.86 -18.08
#